data_AF-A0AAV5M321-F1
#
_entry.id   AF-A0AAV5M321-F1
#
_cell.length_a   1.000
_cell.length_b   1.000
_cell.length_c   1.000
_cell.angle_alpha   90.00
_cell.angle_beta   90.00
_cell.angle_gamma   90.00
#
_symmetry.space_group_name_H-M   'P 1'
#
loop_
_entity.id
_entity.type
_entity.pdbx_description
1 polymer ?
#
loop_
_entity_poly.entity_id
_entity_poly.type
_entity_poly.pdbx_seq_one_letter_code
_entity_poly.pdbx_strand_id
1 'polypeptide(L)' 'MAFEELSSRNEALDVALNEGFDVQYTSVILNCSACQNSGGRCGSNITSLEFLCPCPDQLYPRMCLKPDAISWQFHPS' A
#
# COMPACT_ATOMS: atom_id res chain seq x y z
N MET A 1 5.22 -36.58 -21.79
CA MET A 1 5.98 -35.35 -21.49
C MET A 1 5.08 -34.17 -21.09
N ALA A 2 4.00 -33.83 -21.81
CA ALA A 2 3.14 -32.69 -21.41
C ALA A 2 2.28 -32.89 -20.14
N PHE A 3 1.86 -34.13 -19.83
CA PHE A 3 1.02 -34.43 -18.67
C PHE A 3 1.77 -34.33 -17.32
N GLU A 4 3.04 -34.76 -17.30
CA GLU A 4 3.88 -34.72 -16.09
C GLU A 4 4.22 -33.28 -15.68
N GLU A 5 4.45 -32.38 -16.64
CA GLU A 5 4.71 -30.96 -16.33
C GLU A 5 3.48 -30.24 -15.76
N LEU A 6 2.28 -30.61 -16.21
CA LEU A 6 1.03 -30.07 -15.66
C LEU A 6 0.79 -30.57 -14.23
N SER A 7 1.09 -31.84 -13.95
CA SER A 7 1.03 -32.40 -12.59
C SER A 7 1.98 -31.65 -11.66
N SER A 8 3.24 -31.48 -12.07
CA SER A 8 4.25 -30.78 -11.27
C SER A 8 3.90 -29.31 -11.00
N ARG A 9 3.35 -28.59 -11.98
CA ARG A 9 2.88 -27.21 -11.79
C ARG A 9 1.70 -27.09 -10.82
N ASN A 10 0.77 -28.06 -10.84
CA ASN A 10 -0.34 -28.08 -9.91
C ASN A 10 0.14 -28.38 -8.48
N GLU A 11 1.07 -29.32 -8.32
CA GLU A 11 1.69 -29.61 -7.02
C GLU A 11 2.40 -28.39 -6.44
N ALA A 12 3.17 -27.66 -7.27
CA ALA A 12 3.84 -26.43 -6.85
C ALA A 12 2.84 -25.32 -6.44
N LEU A 13 1.71 -25.22 -7.14
CA LEU A 13 0.64 -24.29 -6.78
C LEU A 13 -0.03 -24.68 -5.46
N ASP A 14 -0.34 -25.97 -5.28
CA ASP A 14 -0.93 -26.47 -4.05
C ASP A 14 -0.02 -26.23 -2.84
N VAL A 15 1.30 -26.42 -3.00
CA VAL A 15 2.29 -26.09 -1.97
C VAL A 15 2.27 -24.59 -1.67
N ALA A 16 2.35 -23.73 -2.68
CA ALA A 16 2.34 -22.28 -2.48
C ALA A 16 1.06 -21.76 -1.80
N LEU A 17 -0.09 -22.40 -2.05
CA LEU A 17 -1.35 -22.07 -1.41
C LEU A 17 -1.43 -22.58 0.04
N ASN A 18 -0.86 -23.76 0.33
CA ASN A 18 -0.89 -24.35 1.67
C ASN A 18 0.15 -23.76 2.62
N GLU A 19 1.38 -23.53 2.13
CA GLU A 19 2.45 -22.91 2.93
C GLU A 19 2.29 -21.39 3.02
N GLY A 20 1.60 -20.80 2.04
CA GLY A 20 1.49 -19.36 1.88
C GLY A 20 2.74 -18.76 1.22
N PHE A 21 2.65 -17.47 0.92
CA PHE A 21 3.74 -16.71 0.32
C PHE A 21 3.82 -15.34 0.97
N ASP A 22 5.03 -14.79 0.98
CA ASP A 22 5.29 -13.50 1.61
C ASP A 22 4.79 -12.35 0.72
N VAL A 23 4.08 -11.38 1.31
CA VAL A 23 3.49 -10.26 0.57
C VAL A 23 4.16 -8.96 0.98
N GLN A 24 4.79 -8.29 0.02
CA GLN A 24 5.39 -6.98 0.26
C GLN A 24 4.35 -5.85 0.25
N TYR A 25 4.04 -5.34 1.44
CA TYR A 25 3.19 -4.15 1.64
C TYR A 25 3.99 -2.86 1.91
N THR A 26 5.30 -2.84 1.61
CA THR A 26 6.23 -1.79 2.06
C THR A 26 5.73 -0.36 1.77
N SER A 27 5.26 -0.08 0.55
CA SER A 27 4.74 1.24 0.18
C SER A 27 3.48 1.61 0.97
N VAL A 28 2.55 0.65 1.14
CA VAL A 28 1.31 0.85 1.89
C VAL A 28 1.61 1.09 3.37
N ILE A 29 2.51 0.30 3.97
CA ILE A 29 2.93 0.45 5.38
C ILE A 29 3.53 1.83 5.62
N LEU A 30 4.45 2.28 4.76
CA LEU A 30 5.09 3.59 4.88
C LEU A 30 4.07 4.74 4.75
N ASN A 31 3.17 4.66 3.77
CA ASN A 31 2.12 5.67 3.58
C ASN A 31 1.13 5.68 4.76
N CYS A 32 0.76 4.50 5.26
CA CYS A 32 -0.15 4.34 6.39
C CYS A 32 0.43 4.93 7.67
N SER A 33 1.71 4.66 7.95
CA SER A 33 2.42 5.24 9.09
C SER A 33 2.52 6.77 8.99
N ALA A 34 2.89 7.30 7.81
CA ALA A 34 2.95 8.74 7.59
C ALA A 34 1.59 9.42 7.79
N CYS A 35 0.52 8.81 7.26
CA CYS A 35 -0.85 9.30 7.43
C CYS A 35 -1.27 9.36 8.90
N GLN A 36 -1.09 8.26 9.64
CA GLN A 36 -1.43 8.20 11.07
C GLN A 36 -0.63 9.22 11.89
N ASN A 37 0.68 9.34 11.63
CA ASN A 37 1.55 10.30 12.31
C ASN A 37 1.15 11.77 12.05
N SER A 38 0.52 12.05 10.91
CA SER A 38 0.01 13.38 10.57
C SER A 38 -1.37 13.70 11.17
N GLY A 39 -2.02 12.75 11.85
CA GLY A 39 -3.35 12.89 12.43
C GLY A 39 -4.50 12.37 11.55
N GLY A 40 -4.18 11.66 10.47
CA GLY A 40 -5.15 11.05 9.57
C GLY A 40 -5.49 9.60 9.92
N ARG A 41 -6.42 9.02 9.17
CA ARG A 41 -6.72 7.59 9.17
C ARG A 41 -6.28 6.97 7.86
N CYS A 42 -5.65 5.81 7.95
CA CYS A 42 -5.20 5.06 6.80
C CYS A 42 -6.38 4.37 6.10
N GLY A 43 -6.48 4.49 4.78
CA GLY A 43 -7.55 3.89 4.01
C GLY A 43 -7.25 3.85 2.51
N SER A 44 -8.25 3.46 1.73
CA SER A 44 -8.19 3.42 0.28
C SER A 44 -9.54 3.74 -0.33
N ASN A 45 -9.54 4.09 -1.62
CA ASN A 45 -10.74 4.17 -2.41
C ASN A 45 -11.21 2.75 -2.75
N ILE A 46 -12.48 2.42 -2.49
CA ILE A 46 -13.00 1.06 -2.74
C ILE A 46 -13.14 0.73 -4.24
N THR A 47 -13.23 1.75 -5.10
CA THR A 47 -13.41 1.59 -6.55
C THR A 47 -12.07 1.64 -7.28
N SER A 48 -11.23 2.65 -7.03
CA SER A 48 -9.91 2.77 -7.68
C SER A 48 -8.82 1.93 -7.01
N LEU A 49 -9.07 1.44 -5.78
CA LEU A 49 -8.10 0.74 -4.93
C LEU A 49 -6.86 1.57 -4.55
N GLU A 50 -6.87 2.87 -4.85
CA GLU A 50 -5.78 3.78 -4.52
C GLU A 50 -5.73 4.08 -3.02
N PHE A 51 -4.52 4.20 -2.49
CA PHE A 51 -4.29 4.62 -1.11
C PHE A 51 -4.80 6.05 -0.90
N LEU A 52 -5.48 6.28 0.23
CA LEU A 52 -5.93 7.58 0.66
C LEU A 52 -5.61 7.79 2.14
N CYS A 53 -5.31 9.02 2.50
CA CYS A 53 -5.21 9.47 3.88
C CYS A 53 -6.39 10.40 4.22
N PRO A 54 -7.52 9.85 4.68
CA PRO A 54 -8.58 10.62 5.31
C PRO A 54 -8.09 11.46 6.49
N CYS A 55 -8.12 12.77 6.34
CA CYS A 55 -7.83 13.74 7.39
C CYS A 55 -9.12 14.43 7.85
N PRO A 56 -9.10 15.12 9.01
CA PRO A 56 -10.29 15.82 9.52
C PRO A 56 -10.87 16.88 8.57
N ASP A 57 -10.01 17.48 7.73
CA ASP A 57 -10.34 18.52 6.77
C ASP A 57 -10.69 17.96 5.38
N GLN A 58 -9.84 17.09 4.82
CA GLN A 58 -10.04 16.53 3.49
C GLN A 58 -9.29 15.20 3.29
N LEU A 59 -9.41 14.63 2.08
CA LEU A 59 -8.62 13.47 1.66
C LEU A 59 -7.27 13.93 1.10
N TYR A 60 -6.18 13.32 1.56
CA TYR A 60 -4.84 13.55 1.00
C TYR A 60 -4.23 12.26 0.44
N PRO A 61 -3.28 12.36 -0.51
CA PRO A 61 -2.64 11.17 -1.10
C PRO A 61 -1.72 10.39 -0.14
N ARG A 62 -1.18 11.04 0.92
CA ARG A 62 -0.17 10.43 1.77
C ARG A 62 -0.27 10.78 3.26
N MET A 63 -0.50 12.06 3.57
CA MET A 63 -0.52 12.59 4.93
C MET A 63 -1.35 13.88 4.95
N CYS A 64 -1.84 14.25 6.14
CA CYS A 64 -2.51 15.52 6.35
C CYS A 64 -1.51 16.66 6.20
N LEU A 65 -1.78 17.58 5.26
CA LEU A 65 -1.01 18.80 5.14
C LEU A 65 -1.60 19.84 6.09
N LYS A 66 -0.78 20.33 7.03
CA LYS A 66 -1.14 21.53 7.79
C LYS A 66 -0.93 22.76 6.89
N PRO A 67 -1.77 23.80 6.98
CA PRO A 67 -1.61 25.04 6.20
C PRO A 67 -0.20 25.63 6.28
N ASP A 68 0.50 25.40 7.39
CA ASP A 68 1.84 25.95 7.65
C ASP A 68 2.99 25.17 6.97
N ALA A 69 2.72 23.98 6.42
CA ALA A 69 3.72 23.07 5.84
C ALA A 69 4.09 23.39 4.38
N ILE A 70 3.36 24.29 3.72
CA ILE A 70 3.66 24.74 2.34
C ILE A 70 4.94 25.60 2.30
N SER A 71 5.41 26.11 3.45
CA SER A 71 6.56 27.01 3.54
C SER A 71 7.94 26.36 3.35
N TRP A 72 8.07 25.02 3.41
CA TRP A 72 9.40 24.35 3.40
C TRP A 72 9.64 23.39 2.22
N GLN A 73 8.86 23.45 1.14
CA GLN A 73 9.09 22.62 -0.06
C GLN A 73 9.74 23.35 -1.24
N PHE A 74 10.14 24.61 -1.08
CA PHE A 74 10.96 25.32 -2.05
C PHE A 74 12.36 25.62 -1.48
N HIS A 75 13.19 24.59 -1.31
CA HIS A 75 14.64 24.76 -1.33
C HIS A 75 15.17 24.17 -2.65
N PRO A 76 15.29 24.96 -3.73
CA PRO A 76 16.03 24.53 -4.90
C PRO A 76 17.53 24.47 -4.56
N SER A 77 18.17 23.36 -4.92
CA SER A 77 19.63 23.26 -5.06
C SER A 77 20.08 23.96 -6.35
#